data_AF-A0A7K0G8A1-F1
#
_entry.id   AF-A0A7K0G8A1-F1
#
_cell.length_a   1.000
_cell.length_b   1.000
_cell.length_c   1.000
_cell.angle_alpha   90.00
_cell.angle_beta   90.00
_cell.angle_gamma   90.00
#
_symmetry.space_group_name_H-M   'P 1'
#
loop_
_entity.id
_entity.type
_entity.pdbx_description
1 polymer ?
#
loop_
_entity_poly.entity_id
_entity_poly.type
_entity_poly.pdbx_seq_one_letter_code
_entity_poly.pdbx_strand_id
1 'polypeptide(L)' 'MAWNADDWTFDALEAHYKTLCRYLSMHDLGRVLGYGCGTPGMTRVSKHLREAYDLGASLQA' A
#
# COMPACT_ATOMS: atom_id res chain seq x y z
N MET A 1 1.81 5.32 -11.31
CA MET A 1 1.53 4.09 -12.09
C MET A 1 2.30 2.96 -11.42
N ALA A 2 1.65 1.85 -11.03
CA ALA A 2 2.32 0.70 -10.38
C ALA A 2 3.38 -0.01 -11.27
N TRP A 3 3.67 0.51 -12.45
CA TRP A 3 4.74 0.06 -13.35
C TRP A 3 6.10 0.64 -13.00
N ASN A 4 6.12 1.82 -12.36
CA ASN A 4 7.36 2.45 -11.92
C ASN A 4 7.68 2.00 -10.48
N ALA A 5 8.95 1.67 -10.24
CA ALA A 5 9.47 1.30 -8.94
C ALA A 5 10.08 2.49 -8.18
N ASP A 6 10.08 3.69 -8.78
CA ASP A 6 10.54 4.90 -8.11
C ASP A 6 9.60 5.28 -6.95
N ASP A 7 10.20 5.48 -5.77
CA ASP A 7 9.50 5.74 -4.50
C ASP A 7 8.56 6.95 -4.57
N TRP A 8 8.98 8.02 -5.26
CA TRP A 8 8.25 9.29 -5.36
C TRP A 8 6.85 9.16 -5.98
N THR A 9 6.61 8.08 -6.75
CA THR A 9 5.37 7.90 -7.50
C THR A 9 4.15 7.66 -6.62
N PHE A 10 4.34 7.30 -5.35
CA PHE A 10 3.27 7.08 -4.38
C PHE A 10 3.15 8.20 -3.34
N ASP A 11 4.11 9.12 -3.22
CA ASP A 11 4.11 10.19 -2.20
C ASP A 11 2.79 10.98 -2.16
N ALA A 12 2.25 11.34 -3.32
CA ALA A 12 0.98 12.05 -3.41
C ALA A 12 -0.22 11.20 -2.91
N LEU A 13 -0.22 9.89 -3.21
CA LEU A 13 -1.26 8.96 -2.74
C LEU A 13 -1.17 8.76 -1.23
N GLU A 14 0.04 8.67 -0.71
CA GLU A 14 0.30 8.58 0.72
C GLU A 14 -0.18 9.81 1.49
N ALA A 15 0.17 11.00 1.00
CA ALA A 15 -0.25 12.26 1.59
C ALA A 15 -1.78 12.39 1.57
N HIS A 16 -2.42 11.97 0.48
CA HIS A 16 -3.87 11.95 0.37
C HIS A 16 -4.52 10.97 1.35
N TYR A 17 -4.02 9.74 1.44
CA TYR A 17 -4.48 8.75 2.42
C TYR A 17 -4.39 9.27 3.87
N LYS A 18 -3.24 9.83 4.25
CA LYS A 18 -3.05 10.42 5.60
C LYS A 18 -4.00 11.58 5.86
N THR A 19 -4.31 12.36 4.84
CA THR A 19 -5.30 13.45 4.93
C THR A 19 -6.70 12.90 5.21
N LEU A 20 -7.10 11.81 4.54
CA LEU A 20 -8.40 11.16 4.77
C LEU A 20 -8.50 10.58 6.19
N CYS A 21 -7.46 9.88 6.67
CA CYS A 21 -7.44 9.37 8.04
C CYS A 21 -7.63 10.50 9.06
N ARG A 22 -6.90 11.61 8.90
CA ARG A 22 -7.03 12.79 9.76
C ARG A 22 -8.42 13.41 9.68
N TYR A 23 -8.95 13.61 8.48
CA TYR A 23 -10.24 14.26 8.28
C TYR A 23 -11.40 13.46 8.88
N LEU A 24 -11.34 12.13 8.74
CA LEU A 24 -12.37 11.22 9.24
C LEU A 24 -12.14 10.76 10.68
N SER A 25 -11.10 11.27 11.36
CA SER A 25 -10.68 10.83 12.69
C SER A 25 -10.44 9.31 12.77
N MET A 26 -9.92 8.72 11.69
CA MET A 26 -9.56 7.30 11.63
C MET A 26 -8.12 7.10 12.08
N HIS A 27 -7.85 5.98 12.74
CA HIS A 27 -6.50 5.55 13.08
C HIS A 27 -5.85 4.86 11.87
N ASP A 28 -4.66 5.30 11.49
CA ASP A 28 -3.85 4.64 10.46
C ASP A 28 -3.32 3.31 11.01
N LEU A 29 -3.70 2.21 10.36
CA LEU A 29 -3.31 0.84 10.72
C LEU A 29 -2.18 0.30 9.83
N GLY A 30 -1.59 1.14 8.99
CA GLY A 30 -0.55 0.76 8.05
C GLY A 30 -1.07 0.56 6.62
N ARG A 31 -0.13 0.30 5.70
CA ARG A 31 -0.38 0.21 4.27
C ARG A 31 0.69 -0.64 3.57
N VAL A 32 0.34 -1.19 2.41
CA VAL A 32 1.27 -1.85 1.50
C VAL A 32 1.22 -1.14 0.16
N LEU A 33 2.38 -0.71 -0.34
CA LEU A 33 2.51 0.02 -1.60
C LEU A 33 3.05 -0.93 -2.67
N GLY A 34 2.19 -1.26 -3.64
CA GLY A 34 2.49 -2.21 -4.71
C GLY A 34 3.34 -1.60 -5.84
N TYR A 35 4.56 -1.16 -5.52
CA TYR A 35 5.53 -0.73 -6.53
C TYR A 35 5.84 -1.88 -7.50
N GLY A 36 5.96 -1.58 -8.79
CA GLY A 36 6.24 -2.61 -9.79
C GLY A 36 5.14 -3.67 -9.99
N CYS A 37 3.93 -3.51 -9.45
CA CYS A 37 2.79 -4.43 -9.64
C CYS A 37 1.93 -4.14 -10.89
N GLY A 38 2.50 -3.59 -11.96
CA GLY A 38 1.77 -3.09 -13.13
C GLY A 38 0.93 -4.11 -13.92
N THR A 39 1.13 -5.41 -13.73
CA THR A 39 0.34 -6.51 -14.32
C THR A 39 0.07 -7.63 -13.32
N PRO A 40 -0.95 -8.48 -13.54
CA PRO A 40 -1.18 -9.65 -12.69
C PRO A 40 0.03 -10.57 -12.55
N GLY A 41 0.83 -10.74 -13.62
CA GLY A 41 2.04 -11.54 -13.59
C GLY A 41 3.12 -10.96 -12.66
N MET A 42 3.34 -9.64 -12.74
CA MET A 42 4.27 -8.93 -11.86
C MET A 42 3.80 -8.96 -10.40
N THR A 43 2.52 -8.70 -10.16
CA THR A 43 1.92 -8.76 -8.81
C THR A 43 2.08 -10.14 -8.18
N ARG A 44 1.86 -11.21 -8.96
CA ARG A 44 1.93 -12.60 -8.46
C ARG A 44 3.31 -12.99 -7.93
N VAL A 45 4.38 -12.46 -8.51
CA VAL A 45 5.76 -12.71 -8.08
C VAL A 45 6.28 -11.67 -7.08
N SER A 46 5.52 -10.62 -6.82
CA SER A 46 5.88 -9.57 -5.87
C SER A 46 5.70 -10.01 -4.42
N LYS A 47 6.43 -9.37 -3.51
CA LYS A 47 6.27 -9.55 -2.06
C LYS A 47 4.97 -8.93 -1.51
N HIS A 48 4.36 -8.02 -2.26
CA HIS A 48 3.27 -7.16 -1.77
C HIS A 48 2.00 -7.95 -1.40
N LEU A 49 1.75 -9.08 -2.06
CA LEU A 49 0.64 -9.97 -1.66
C LEU A 49 0.85 -10.57 -0.27
N ARG A 50 2.09 -10.98 0.04
CA ARG A 50 2.43 -11.52 1.35
C ARG A 50 2.42 -10.43 2.41
N GLU A 51 3.00 -9.26 2.12
CA GLU A 51 2.96 -8.09 3.00
C GLU A 51 1.52 -7.69 3.35
N ALA A 52 0.59 -7.73 2.37
CA ALA A 52 -0.81 -7.40 2.59
C ALA A 52 -1.52 -8.45 3.48
N TYR A 53 -1.22 -9.74 3.28
CA TYR A 53 -1.72 -10.80 4.14
C TYR A 53 -1.22 -10.65 5.58
N ASP A 54 0.08 -10.44 5.76
CA ASP A 54 0.71 -10.31 7.08
C ASP A 54 0.23 -9.07 7.82
N LEU A 55 0.06 -7.95 7.11
CA LEU A 55 -0.54 -6.74 7.68
C LEU A 55 -1.95 -7.04 8.21
N GLY A 56 -2.81 -7.64 7.39
CA GLY A 56 -4.17 -8.00 7.81
C GLY A 56 -4.17 -8.94 9.01
N ALA A 57 -3.34 -9.98 9.01
CA ALA A 57 -3.21 -10.92 10.11
C ALA A 57 -2.72 -10.25 11.40
N SER A 58 -1.81 -9.27 11.32
CA SER A 58 -1.31 -8.54 12.49
C SER A 58 -2.36 -7.65 13.16
N LEU A 59 -3.44 -7.31 12.45
CA LEU A 59 -4.53 -6.46 12.94
C LEU A 59 -5.68 -7.25 13.58
N GLN A 60 -5.65 -8.58 13.50
CA GLN A 60 -6.60 -9.47 14.17
C GLN A 60 -6.12 -9.75 15.61
N ALA A 61 -6.32 -8.78 16.51
CA ALA A 61 -6.18 -8.93 17.96
C ALA A 61 -7.56 -8.90 18.64
#